data_AF-A0A2W6SKL8-F1
#
_entry.id   AF-A0A2W6SKL8-F1
#
_cell.length_a   1.000
_cell.length_b   1.000
_cell.length_c   1.000
_cell.angle_alpha   90.00
_cell.angle_beta   90.00
_cell.angle_gamma   90.00
#
_symmetry.space_group_name_H-M   'P 1'
#
loop_
_entity.id
_entity.type
_entity.pdbx_description
1 polymer ?
#
loop_
_entity_poly.entity_id
_entity_poly.type
_entity_poly.pdbx_seq_one_letter_code
_entity_poly.pdbx_strand_id
1 'polypeptide(L)' 'MTPTATTVSPSDPHRIQTYSVGSACACPACGERQWFVGRIMAECAICETALPINSGYRGWSMITGRKPASRGPLISA' A
#
# COMPACT_ATOMS: atom_id res chain seq x y z
N MET A 1 -18.96 -14.99 -11.23
CA MET A 1 -18.61 -13.92 -10.26
C MET A 1 -17.10 -13.76 -10.33
N THR A 2 -16.62 -12.90 -11.21
CA THR A 2 -15.20 -12.59 -11.38
C THR A 2 -14.89 -11.37 -10.50
N PRO A 3 -13.90 -11.41 -9.59
CA PRO A 3 -13.45 -10.19 -8.95
C PRO A 3 -12.81 -9.31 -10.02
N THR A 4 -13.42 -8.17 -10.31
CA THR A 4 -12.82 -7.11 -11.12
C THR A 4 -11.65 -6.57 -10.32
N ALA A 5 -10.49 -7.23 -10.42
CA ALA A 5 -9.25 -6.71 -9.90
C ALA A 5 -9.01 -5.37 -10.61
N THR A 6 -9.27 -4.28 -9.89
CA THR A 6 -8.93 -2.93 -10.34
C THR A 6 -7.44 -2.94 -10.66
N THR A 7 -7.15 -2.89 -11.96
CA THR A 7 -5.81 -2.70 -12.51
C THR A 7 -5.19 -1.51 -11.82
N VAL A 8 -4.35 -1.76 -10.81
CA VAL A 8 -3.42 -0.78 -10.29
C VAL A 8 -2.56 -0.39 -11.48
N SER A 9 -2.80 0.80 -12.03
CA SER A 9 -2.12 1.27 -13.23
C SER A 9 -0.60 1.28 -12.94
N PRO A 10 0.22 0.55 -13.72
CA PRO A 10 1.65 0.35 -13.44
C PRO A 10 2.53 1.59 -13.68
N SER A 11 1.95 2.76 -13.93
CA SER A 11 2.66 3.98 -14.34
C SER A 11 3.15 4.89 -13.21
N ASP A 12 2.93 4.56 -11.93
CA ASP A 12 3.61 5.21 -10.79
C ASP A 12 4.31 4.16 -9.90
N PRO A 13 5.62 3.93 -10.08
CA PRO A 13 6.33 2.81 -9.44
C PRO A 13 6.65 3.01 -7.95
N HIS A 14 6.03 3.96 -7.23
CA HIS A 14 6.41 4.17 -5.83
C HIS A 14 5.33 4.63 -4.84
N ARG A 15 4.06 4.79 -5.23
CA ARG A 15 3.02 5.13 -4.25
C ARG A 15 2.20 3.92 -3.83
N ILE A 16 2.64 3.24 -2.77
CA ILE A 16 1.84 2.19 -2.11
C ILE A 16 0.61 2.85 -1.48
N GLN A 17 -0.57 2.45 -1.96
CA GLN A 17 -1.84 2.93 -1.43
C GLN A 17 -2.05 2.30 -0.04
N THR A 18 -2.18 3.15 0.98
CA THR A 18 -2.36 2.72 2.38
C THR A 18 -3.70 3.18 2.93
N TYR A 19 -4.30 2.37 3.80
CA TYR A 19 -5.46 2.76 4.61
C TYR A 19 -5.04 3.61 5.82
N SER A 20 -5.72 4.72 6.08
CA SER A 20 -5.47 5.58 7.24
C SER A 20 -6.56 5.40 8.29
N VAL A 21 -6.20 4.82 9.44
CA VAL A 21 -7.13 4.62 10.57
C VAL A 21 -7.68 5.97 11.04
N GLY A 22 -8.99 6.05 11.21
CA GLY A 22 -9.70 7.27 11.63
C GLY A 22 -10.17 8.16 10.49
N SER A 23 -9.80 7.87 9.25
CA SER A 23 -10.40 8.49 8.07
C SER A 23 -11.29 7.47 7.36
N ALA A 24 -12.55 7.80 7.13
CA ALA A 24 -13.50 6.95 6.41
C ALA A 24 -13.20 6.98 4.90
N CYS A 25 -12.02 6.51 4.51
CA CYS A 25 -11.55 6.46 3.13
C CYS A 25 -12.39 5.48 2.31
N ALA A 26 -12.66 5.84 1.05
CA ALA A 26 -13.25 4.96 0.07
C ALA A 26 -12.25 3.92 -0.45
N CYS A 27 -12.75 2.73 -0.79
CA CYS A 27 -11.98 1.68 -1.44
C CYS A 27 -11.53 2.15 -2.83
N PRO A 28 -10.24 2.06 -3.18
CA PRO A 28 -9.76 2.44 -4.51
C PRO A 28 -10.25 1.50 -5.62
N ALA A 29 -10.74 0.31 -5.26
CA ALA A 29 -11.22 -0.67 -6.22
C ALA A 29 -12.72 -0.51 -6.53
N CYS A 30 -13.57 -0.45 -5.51
CA CYS A 30 -15.03 -0.40 -5.68
C CYS A 30 -15.70 0.90 -5.19
N GLY A 31 -14.97 1.82 -4.55
CA GLY A 31 -15.50 3.08 -4.02
C GLY A 31 -16.18 2.98 -2.65
N GLU A 32 -16.40 1.77 -2.12
CA GLU A 32 -17.11 1.57 -0.85
C GLU A 32 -16.28 1.91 0.38
N ARG A 33 -16.94 2.27 1.48
CA ARG A 33 -16.29 2.78 2.71
C ARG A 33 -16.30 1.78 3.87
N GLN A 34 -16.80 0.56 3.64
CA GLN A 34 -16.84 -0.50 4.63
C GLN A 34 -15.55 -1.33 4.61
N TRP A 35 -14.93 -1.46 5.78
CA TRP A 35 -13.64 -2.11 5.94
C TRP A 35 -13.61 -3.02 7.16
N PHE A 36 -13.04 -4.21 7.00
CA PHE A 36 -12.54 -5.04 8.10
C PHE A 36 -11.11 -4.62 8.42
N VAL A 37 -10.93 -3.89 9.53
CA VAL A 37 -9.64 -3.31 9.91
C VAL A 37 -8.90 -4.26 10.86
N GLY A 38 -7.82 -4.85 10.37
CA GLY A 38 -6.89 -5.65 11.16
C GLY A 38 -5.77 -4.81 11.81
N ARG A 39 -4.71 -5.46 12.27
CA ARG A 39 -3.57 -4.76 12.89
C ARG A 39 -2.59 -4.16 11.88
N ILE A 40 -2.46 -4.80 10.70
CA ILE A 40 -1.48 -4.47 9.66
C ILE A 40 -2.15 -4.14 8.34
N MET A 41 -3.29 -4.77 8.04
CA MET A 41 -4.04 -4.63 6.79
C MET A 41 -5.49 -4.25 7.09
N ALA A 42 -6.12 -3.52 6.17
CA ALA A 42 -7.55 -3.28 6.12
C ALA A 42 -8.11 -3.89 4.84
N GLU A 43 -9.18 -4.67 4.96
CA GLU A 43 -9.80 -5.39 3.84
C GLU A 43 -11.19 -4.83 3.56
N CYS A 44 -11.50 -4.57 2.29
CA CYS A 44 -12.81 -4.04 1.92
C CYS A 44 -13.89 -5.11 2.09
N ALA A 45 -14.96 -4.79 2.83
CA ALA A 45 -16.04 -5.74 3.12
C ALA A 45 -16.92 -6.09 1.90
N ILE A 46 -16.69 -5.45 0.75
CA ILE A 46 -17.52 -5.58 -0.46
C ILE A 46 -16.78 -6.31 -1.58
N CYS A 47 -15.51 -5.94 -1.82
CA CYS A 47 -14.72 -6.47 -2.94
C CYS A 47 -13.42 -7.13 -2.50
N GLU A 48 -13.21 -7.33 -1.19
CA GLU A 48 -12.06 -8.04 -0.62
C GLU A 48 -10.69 -7.37 -0.93
N THR A 49 -10.69 -6.12 -1.41
CA THR A 49 -9.46 -5.38 -1.66
C THR A 49 -8.75 -5.11 -0.33
N ALA A 50 -7.54 -5.64 -0.20
CA ALA A 50 -6.69 -5.47 0.98
C ALA A 50 -5.68 -4.32 0.78
N LEU A 51 -5.65 -3.38 1.73
CA LEU A 51 -4.66 -2.30 1.78
C LEU A 51 -3.85 -2.36 3.07
N PRO A 52 -2.54 -2.06 3.02
CA PRO A 52 -1.74 -1.92 4.22
C PRO A 52 -2.14 -0.68 5.02
N ILE A 53 -2.19 -0.80 6.34
CA ILE A 53 -2.50 0.31 7.23
C ILE A 53 -1.29 1.22 7.33
N ASN A 54 -1.45 2.54 7.13
CA ASN A 54 -0.35 3.52 7.10
C ASN A 54 0.57 3.44 8.34
N SER A 55 0.01 3.28 9.54
CA SER A 55 0.79 3.10 10.77
C SER A 55 1.60 1.79 10.80
N GLY A 56 0.99 0.67 10.38
CA GLY A 56 1.66 -0.64 10.31
C GLY A 56 2.68 -0.73 9.18
N TYR A 57 2.37 -0.15 8.01
CA TYR A 57 3.22 -0.15 6.83
C TYR A 57 4.52 0.63 7.07
N ARG A 58 4.45 1.81 7.70
CA ARG A 58 5.64 2.59 8.04
C ARG A 58 6.57 1.83 8.99
N GLY A 59 6.01 1.18 10.02
CA GLY A 59 6.79 0.33 10.93
C GLY A 59 7.48 -0.82 10.22
N TRP A 60 6.76 -1.55 9.36
CA TRP A 60 7.30 -2.68 8.60
C TRP A 60 8.38 -2.26 7.58
N SER A 61 8.15 -1.15 6.87
CA SER A 61 9.08 -0.61 5.88
C SER A 61 10.40 -0.15 6.55
N MET A 62 10.35 0.32 7.80
CA MET A 62 11.56 0.63 8.58
C MET A 62 12.34 -0.63 9.01
N ILE A 63 11.66 -1.74 9.30
CA ILE A 63 12.31 -3.01 9.72
C ILE A 63 12.98 -3.70 8.52
N THR A 64 12.37 -3.62 7.34
CA THR A 64 12.82 -4.31 6.12
C THR A 64 13.62 -3.41 5.18
N GLY A 65 13.62 -2.10 5.41
CA GLY A 65 14.29 -1.09 4.59
C GLY A 65 15.80 -1.15 4.71
N ARG A 66 16.45 -2.07 3.98
CA ARG A 66 17.82 -1.82 3.53
C ARG A 66 17.79 -0.52 2.72
N LYS A 67 18.50 0.51 3.19
CA LYS A 67 18.89 1.65 2.34
C LYS A 67 19.45 1.07 1.03
N PRO A 68 19.00 1.49 -0.17
CA PRO A 68 19.78 1.23 -1.35
C PRO A 68 21.15 1.86 -1.09
N ALA A 69 22.20 1.04 -1.14
CA ALA A 69 23.56 1.54 -1.06
C ALA A 69 23.70 2.58 -2.17
N SER A 70 23.79 3.85 -1.79
CA SER A 70 24.15 4.94 -2.68
C SER A 70 25.52 4.60 -3.26
N ARG A 71 25.55 4.02 -4.47
CA ARG A 71 26.78 3.92 -5.26
C ARG A 71 27.14 5.34 -5.67
N GLY A 72 27.96 5.99 -4.86
CA GLY A 72 28.70 7.18 -5.28
C GLY A 72 29.60 6.85 -6.48
N PRO A 73 30.00 7.86 -7.27
CA PRO A 73 30.69 7.65 -8.53
C PRO A 73 32.13 7.19 -8.27
N LEU A 74 32.50 6.03 -8.82
CA LEU A 74 33.92 5.69 -8.96
C LEU A 74 34.45 6.46 -10.16
N ILE A 75 34.95 7.67 -9.90
CA ILE A 75 35.92 8.32 -10.78
C ILE A 75 37.08 7.33 -11.02
N SER A 76 37.40 7.05 -12.29
CA SER A 76 38.62 6.37 -12.68
C SER A 76 39.39 7.29 -13.61
N ALA A 77 40.62 7.58 -13.18
CA ALA A 77 41.83 8.02 -13.88
C ALA A 77 41.70 8.73 -15.23
#